data_AF-A0A834C3W3-F1
#
_entry.id   AF-A0A834C3W3-F1
#
_cell.length_a   1.000
_cell.length_b   1.000
_cell.length_c   1.000
_cell.angle_alpha   90.00
_cell.angle_beta   90.00
_cell.angle_gamma   90.00
#
_symmetry.space_group_name_H-M   'P 1'
#
loop_
_entity.id
_entity.type
_entity.pdbx_description
1 polymer ?
#
loop_
_entity_poly.entity_id
_entity_poly.type
_entity_poly.pdbx_seq_one_letter_code
_entity_poly.pdbx_strand_id
1 'polypeptide(L)'
;MKRGEPRKYDPTFKGPIEKRGCTDIVCCILFIICVLAYIAVGILAWSQGDPRKAIYPTDSRGQFCGQAGTPLEKKPLVFYFNILKCASPMVLLEFQCPTTQMCVEKCPEKYMTLLTAYNIPKDFEYYKNFCQEGVTNSMGVANILKNGLCPAVLIPSKSFTKRCFPSLGLKNGKVTVGGQEQVNDGEGNTIPG
;
A
#
# COMPACT_ATOMS: atom_id res chain seq x y z
N MET A 1 -15.21 -58.70 -30.68
CA MET A 1 -14.14 -57.72 -30.99
C MET A 1 -13.11 -58.40 -31.87
N LYS A 2 -13.04 -58.06 -33.17
CA LYS A 2 -11.96 -58.55 -34.04
C LYS A 2 -10.72 -57.69 -33.78
N ARG A 3 -9.62 -58.30 -33.29
CA ARG A 3 -8.32 -57.62 -33.22
C ARG A 3 -7.86 -57.37 -34.66
N GLY A 4 -7.75 -56.10 -35.05
CA GLY A 4 -7.12 -55.73 -36.33
C GLY A 4 -5.64 -56.11 -36.33
N GLU A 5 -5.13 -56.48 -37.49
CA GLU A 5 -3.73 -56.87 -37.65
C GLU A 5 -2.76 -55.72 -37.31
N PRO A 6 -1.59 -56.02 -36.70
CA PRO A 6 -0.61 -55.00 -36.36
C PRO A 6 -0.08 -54.32 -37.62
N ARG A 7 -0.09 -52.98 -37.62
CA ARG A 7 0.45 -52.16 -38.72
C ARG A 7 1.95 -52.44 -38.87
N LYS A 8 2.35 -52.94 -40.05
CA LYS A 8 3.77 -53.11 -40.40
C LYS A 8 4.41 -51.75 -40.63
N TYR A 9 5.65 -51.59 -40.17
CA TYR A 9 6.46 -50.40 -40.41
C TYR A 9 6.64 -50.20 -41.92
N ASP A 10 6.12 -49.09 -42.43
CA ASP A 10 6.26 -48.69 -43.83
C ASP A 10 7.50 -47.79 -43.94
N PRO A 11 8.62 -48.28 -44.50
CA PRO A 11 9.86 -47.50 -44.64
C PRO A 11 9.71 -46.31 -45.60
N THR A 12 8.61 -46.24 -46.36
CA THR A 12 8.24 -45.12 -47.24
C THR A 12 7.30 -44.11 -46.56
N PHE A 13 6.82 -44.37 -45.34
CA PHE A 13 6.03 -43.42 -44.57
C PHE A 13 6.93 -42.32 -44.01
N LYS A 14 7.20 -41.33 -44.85
CA LYS A 14 7.62 -40.01 -44.38
C LYS A 14 6.40 -39.37 -43.75
N GLY A 15 6.33 -39.38 -42.42
CA GLY A 15 5.26 -38.73 -41.67
C GLY A 15 5.13 -37.24 -42.03
N PRO A 16 4.19 -36.49 -41.43
CA PRO A 16 3.89 -35.09 -41.77
C PRO A 16 5.00 -34.11 -41.29
N ILE A 17 6.25 -34.38 -41.66
CA ILE A 17 7.47 -33.72 -41.20
C ILE A 17 8.24 -33.12 -42.40
N GLU A 18 7.88 -33.44 -43.65
CA GLU A 18 8.61 -32.97 -44.84
C GLU A 18 8.53 -31.44 -45.09
N LYS A 19 7.61 -30.72 -44.44
CA LYS A 19 7.51 -29.25 -44.55
C LYS A 19 7.66 -28.52 -43.21
N ARG A 20 8.60 -28.95 -42.38
CA ARG A 20 9.08 -28.08 -41.29
C ARG A 20 10.01 -27.03 -41.89
N GLY A 21 9.45 -25.90 -42.33
CA GLY A 21 10.27 -24.71 -42.60
C GLY A 21 11.03 -24.33 -41.32
N CYS A 22 12.23 -23.79 -41.44
CA CYS A 22 13.01 -23.27 -40.30
C CYS A 22 12.35 -22.00 -39.74
N THR A 23 11.15 -22.12 -39.17
CA THR A 23 10.50 -21.08 -38.37
C THR A 23 11.31 -20.76 -37.11
N ASP A 24 12.24 -21.65 -36.74
CA ASP A 24 13.14 -21.50 -35.60
C ASP A 24 14.04 -20.26 -35.72
N ILE A 25 14.58 -19.96 -36.90
CA ILE A 25 15.50 -18.83 -37.11
C ILE A 25 14.80 -17.48 -36.88
N VAL A 26 13.57 -17.32 -37.40
CA VAL A 26 12.78 -16.09 -37.21
C VAL A 26 12.39 -15.95 -35.73
N CYS A 27 11.98 -17.03 -35.08
CA CYS A 27 11.70 -17.04 -33.64
C CYS A 27 12.94 -16.71 -32.81
N CYS A 28 14.13 -17.20 -33.17
CA CYS A 28 15.39 -16.86 -32.50
C CYS A 28 15.75 -15.39 -32.62
N ILE A 29 15.59 -14.79 -33.81
CA ILE A 29 15.83 -13.35 -34.03
C ILE A 29 14.87 -12.52 -33.17
N LEU A 30 13.58 -12.85 -33.16
CA LEU A 30 12.59 -12.17 -32.33
C LEU A 30 12.89 -12.33 -30.82
N PHE A 31 13.31 -13.52 -30.40
CA PHE A 31 13.71 -13.77 -29.02
C PHE A 31 14.92 -12.93 -28.60
N ILE A 32 15.96 -12.85 -29.44
CA ILE A 32 17.14 -12.02 -29.18
C ILE A 32 16.75 -10.54 -29.10
N ILE A 33 15.89 -10.05 -29.99
CA ILE A 33 15.40 -8.66 -29.95
C ILE A 33 14.65 -8.40 -28.64
N CYS A 34 13.75 -9.30 -28.22
CA CYS A 34 13.03 -9.17 -26.95
C CYS A 34 13.98 -9.16 -25.74
N VAL A 35 15.01 -10.02 -25.74
CA VAL A 35 16.03 -10.06 -24.68
C VAL A 35 16.82 -8.75 -24.63
N LEU A 36 17.26 -8.22 -25.77
CA LEU A 36 17.98 -6.95 -25.83
C LEU A 36 17.09 -5.77 -25.36
N ALA A 37 15.83 -5.75 -25.77
CA ALA A 37 14.86 -4.76 -25.30
C ALA A 37 14.64 -4.84 -23.78
N TYR A 38 14.49 -6.05 -23.23
CA TYR A 38 14.35 -6.27 -21.80
C TYR A 38 15.58 -5.80 -21.01
N ILE A 39 16.80 -6.10 -21.50
CA ILE A 39 18.05 -5.62 -20.91
C ILE A 39 18.10 -4.09 -20.93
N ALA A 40 17.74 -3.45 -22.05
CA ALA A 40 17.72 -1.99 -22.17
C ALA A 40 16.74 -1.35 -21.15
N VAL A 41 15.52 -1.89 -21.02
CA VAL A 41 14.56 -1.45 -20.01
C VAL A 41 15.10 -1.66 -18.59
N GLY A 42 15.79 -2.78 -18.33
CA GLY A 42 16.46 -3.04 -17.06
C GLY A 42 17.52 -1.98 -16.73
N ILE A 43 18.39 -1.63 -17.66
CA ILE A 43 19.42 -0.59 -17.47
C ILE A 43 18.77 0.78 -17.20
N LEU A 44 17.71 1.12 -17.94
CA LEU A 44 16.97 2.38 -17.72
C LEU A 44 16.33 2.41 -16.33
N ALA A 45 15.68 1.31 -15.91
CA ALA A 45 15.08 1.20 -14.59
C ALA A 45 16.10 1.32 -13.46
N TRP A 46 17.30 0.75 -13.62
CA TRP A 46 18.36 0.84 -12.62
C TRP A 46 19.07 2.20 -12.60
N SER A 47 19.30 2.79 -13.77
CA SER A 47 20.01 4.09 -13.87
C SER A 47 19.15 5.27 -13.46
N GLN A 48 17.84 5.20 -13.70
CA GLN A 48 16.89 6.28 -13.36
C GLN A 48 16.07 5.99 -12.09
N GLY A 49 16.07 4.74 -11.62
CA GLY A 49 15.37 4.35 -10.41
C GLY A 49 16.12 4.80 -9.16
N ASP A 50 15.42 5.46 -8.23
CA ASP A 50 15.93 5.69 -6.89
C ASP A 50 15.60 4.48 -6.00
N PRO A 51 16.58 3.65 -5.60
CA PRO A 51 16.33 2.47 -4.76
C PRO A 51 15.75 2.85 -3.39
N ARG A 52 15.89 4.10 -2.95
CA ARG A 52 15.33 4.57 -1.67
C ARG A 52 13.82 4.50 -1.65
N LYS A 53 13.14 4.66 -2.81
CA LYS A 53 11.68 4.52 -2.93
C LYS A 53 11.17 3.11 -2.65
N ALA A 54 12.03 2.09 -2.75
CA ALA A 54 11.68 0.72 -2.39
C ALA A 54 11.84 0.45 -0.87
N ILE A 55 12.73 1.17 -0.19
CA ILE A 55 13.12 0.91 1.21
C ILE A 55 12.38 1.81 2.20
N TYR A 56 12.18 3.07 1.81
CA TYR A 56 11.59 4.10 2.65
C TYR A 56 10.21 4.48 2.13
N PRO A 57 9.18 4.39 2.98
CA PRO A 57 7.89 4.93 2.60
C PRO A 57 7.93 6.47 2.64
N THR A 58 7.03 7.10 1.90
CA THR A 58 6.94 8.56 1.82
C THR A 58 5.69 9.09 2.52
N ASP A 59 5.67 10.35 2.93
CA ASP A 59 4.44 11.05 3.29
C ASP A 59 3.67 11.53 2.03
N SER A 60 2.51 12.18 2.21
CA SER A 60 1.75 12.80 1.11
C SER A 60 2.48 13.95 0.41
N ARG A 61 3.56 14.49 1.00
CA ARG A 61 4.42 15.53 0.41
C ARG A 61 5.61 14.92 -0.36
N GLY A 62 5.73 13.59 -0.40
CA GLY A 62 6.83 12.88 -1.05
C GLY A 62 8.13 12.82 -0.24
N GLN A 63 8.12 13.19 1.04
CA GLN A 63 9.28 13.12 1.92
C GLN A 63 9.47 11.71 2.49
N PHE A 64 10.71 11.21 2.52
CA PHE A 64 11.02 9.89 3.05
C PHE A 64 10.98 9.84 4.58
N CYS A 65 10.20 8.89 5.12
CA CYS A 65 10.10 8.64 6.56
C CYS A 65 11.31 7.84 7.05
N GLY A 66 12.02 8.33 8.08
CA GLY A 66 13.09 7.57 8.74
C GLY A 66 14.40 7.47 7.95
N GLN A 67 14.58 8.29 6.92
CA GLN A 67 15.83 8.34 6.17
C GLN A 67 16.81 9.33 6.83
N ALA A 68 18.06 8.90 7.02
CA ALA A 68 19.11 9.76 7.57
C ALA A 68 19.36 11.00 6.70
N GLY A 69 19.48 12.16 7.34
CA GLY A 69 19.70 13.44 6.66
C GLY A 69 18.44 14.10 6.07
N THR A 70 17.24 13.59 6.36
CA THR A 70 15.97 14.24 6.03
C THR A 70 15.34 14.86 7.30
N PRO A 71 14.44 15.85 7.18
CA PRO A 71 13.74 16.40 8.35
C PRO A 71 12.89 15.36 9.10
N LEU A 72 12.62 14.20 8.47
CA LEU A 72 11.78 13.13 9.01
C LEU A 72 12.60 11.91 9.45
N GLU A 73 13.92 12.06 9.65
CA GLU A 73 14.82 11.00 10.10
C GLU A 73 14.33 10.31 11.39
N LYS A 74 13.78 11.08 12.34
CA LYS A 74 13.26 10.56 13.62
C LYS A 74 11.86 9.98 13.53
N LYS A 75 11.22 10.05 12.36
CA LYS A 75 9.83 9.60 12.14
C LYS A 75 9.80 8.47 11.11
N PRO A 76 10.15 7.23 11.50
CA PRO A 76 10.29 6.12 10.56
C PRO A 76 8.99 5.42 10.16
N LEU A 77 7.87 5.72 10.82
CA LEU A 77 6.58 5.04 10.61
C LEU A 77 5.64 5.89 9.77
N VAL A 78 4.80 5.26 8.94
CA VAL A 78 3.71 5.94 8.22
C VAL A 78 2.38 5.72 8.92
N PHE A 79 1.68 6.83 9.16
CA PHE A 79 0.33 6.86 9.66
C PHE A 79 -0.62 7.39 8.59
N TYR A 80 -1.77 6.73 8.43
CA TYR A 80 -2.86 7.14 7.54
C TYR A 80 -3.95 7.81 8.35
N PHE A 81 -4.43 8.96 7.90
CA PHE A 81 -5.51 9.68 8.59
C PHE A 81 -6.78 8.85 8.70
N ASN A 82 -7.02 8.02 7.69
CA ASN A 82 -8.07 7.03 7.72
C ASN A 82 -7.60 5.80 6.93
N ILE A 83 -7.20 4.77 7.66
CA ILE A 83 -6.75 3.51 7.05
C ILE A 83 -7.94 2.65 6.56
N LEU A 84 -9.16 2.90 7.04
CA LEU A 84 -10.34 2.14 6.62
C LEU A 84 -10.70 2.43 5.16
N LYS A 85 -10.45 3.66 4.69
CA LYS A 85 -10.58 4.02 3.27
C LYS A 85 -9.59 3.29 2.36
N CYS A 86 -8.46 2.80 2.90
CA CYS A 86 -7.51 1.99 2.14
C CYS A 86 -8.06 0.59 1.78
N ALA A 87 -9.09 0.10 2.48
CA ALA A 87 -9.73 -1.17 2.16
C ALA A 87 -10.81 -1.04 1.07
N SER A 88 -11.08 0.19 0.59
CA SER A 88 -12.08 0.42 -0.44
C SER A 88 -11.58 -0.05 -1.82
N PRO A 89 -12.48 -0.53 -2.71
CA PRO A 89 -12.11 -0.96 -4.05
C PRO A 89 -11.48 0.15 -4.91
N MET A 90 -11.58 1.43 -4.51
CA MET A 90 -10.90 2.54 -5.17
C MET A 90 -9.37 2.45 -5.11
N VAL A 91 -8.81 1.77 -4.10
CA VAL A 91 -7.36 1.54 -4.01
C VAL A 91 -6.85 0.64 -5.15
N LEU A 92 -7.69 -0.23 -5.69
CA LEU A 92 -7.34 -1.07 -6.85
C LEU A 92 -7.19 -0.24 -8.14
N LEU A 93 -7.79 0.94 -8.21
CA LEU A 93 -7.73 1.84 -9.38
C LEU A 93 -6.53 2.77 -9.32
N GLU A 94 -6.25 3.37 -8.15
CA GLU A 94 -5.19 4.40 -8.03
C GLU A 94 -3.85 3.86 -7.51
N PHE A 95 -3.78 2.58 -7.09
CA PHE A 95 -2.62 1.94 -6.44
C PHE A 95 -2.11 2.67 -5.18
N GLN A 96 -2.84 3.69 -4.72
CA GLN A 96 -2.55 4.53 -3.56
C GLN A 96 -3.81 4.71 -2.73
N CYS A 97 -3.66 4.90 -1.42
CA CYS A 97 -4.79 5.25 -0.57
C CYS A 97 -5.20 6.71 -0.82
N PRO A 98 -6.49 7.02 -0.98
CA PRO A 98 -6.98 8.38 -1.18
C PRO A 98 -6.98 9.20 0.13
N THR A 99 -6.11 8.88 1.08
CA THR A 99 -6.05 9.49 2.41
C THR A 99 -4.68 10.07 2.68
N THR A 100 -4.65 11.19 3.40
CA THR A 100 -3.39 11.82 3.79
C THR A 100 -2.56 10.85 4.64
N GLN A 101 -1.31 10.68 4.24
CA GLN A 101 -0.32 9.85 4.91
C GLN A 101 0.81 10.73 5.45
N MET A 102 1.25 10.47 6.67
CA MET A 102 2.32 11.24 7.31
C MET A 102 3.30 10.36 8.05
N CYS A 103 4.54 10.85 8.15
CA CYS A 103 5.56 10.21 8.97
C CYS A 103 5.35 10.52 10.45
N VAL A 104 5.35 9.49 11.29
CA VAL A 104 5.25 9.59 12.76
C VAL A 104 6.37 8.81 13.42
N GLU A 105 6.71 9.22 14.64
CA GLU A 105 7.70 8.50 15.46
C GLU A 105 7.09 7.24 16.08
N LYS A 106 5.85 7.35 16.58
CA LYS A 106 5.10 6.27 17.20
C LYS A 106 3.67 6.23 16.65
N CYS A 107 3.12 5.02 16.56
CA CYS A 107 1.71 4.84 16.22
C CYS A 107 0.81 5.30 17.37
N PRO A 108 -0.43 5.73 17.08
CA PRO A 108 -1.38 6.11 18.12
C PRO A 108 -1.73 4.91 19.01
N GLU A 109 -1.65 5.08 20.32
CA GLU A 109 -1.95 4.00 21.29
C GLU A 109 -3.36 4.08 21.86
N LYS A 110 -4.01 5.25 21.72
CA LYS A 110 -5.30 5.55 22.34
C LYS A 110 -6.33 5.92 21.28
N TYR A 111 -7.57 5.54 21.54
CA TYR A 111 -8.71 5.97 20.75
C TYR A 111 -9.14 7.36 21.19
N MET A 112 -9.20 8.30 20.25
CA MET A 112 -9.74 9.64 20.51
C MET A 112 -10.26 10.28 19.24
N THR A 113 -11.26 11.15 19.36
CA THR A 113 -11.75 11.95 18.24
C THR A 113 -11.18 13.36 18.32
N LEU A 114 -11.06 14.04 17.19
CA LEU A 114 -10.56 15.43 17.17
C LEU A 114 -11.40 16.34 18.09
N LEU A 115 -12.72 16.14 18.12
CA LEU A 115 -13.65 16.90 18.97
C LEU A 115 -13.36 16.72 20.47
N THR A 116 -13.09 15.48 20.92
CA THR A 116 -12.80 15.21 22.34
C THR A 116 -11.42 15.75 22.73
N ALA A 117 -10.41 15.55 21.88
CA ALA A 117 -9.07 16.04 22.11
C ALA A 117 -8.98 17.57 22.10
N TYR A 118 -9.72 18.25 21.22
CA TYR A 118 -9.67 19.72 21.11
C TYR A 118 -10.17 20.43 22.38
N ASN A 119 -11.08 19.81 23.13
CA ASN A 119 -11.60 20.37 24.39
C ASN A 119 -10.64 20.22 25.58
N ILE A 120 -9.66 19.31 25.50
CA ILE A 120 -8.73 19.00 26.59
C ILE A 120 -7.30 19.35 26.15
N PRO A 121 -6.65 20.39 26.70
CA PRO A 121 -5.36 20.88 26.21
C PRO A 121 -4.26 19.81 26.16
N LYS A 122 -4.22 18.93 27.17
CA LYS A 122 -3.26 17.81 27.25
C LYS A 122 -3.46 16.77 26.16
N ASP A 123 -4.73 16.44 25.86
CA ASP A 123 -5.04 15.47 24.82
C ASP A 123 -4.80 16.07 23.43
N PHE A 124 -5.04 17.37 23.25
CA PHE A 124 -4.72 18.05 22.01
C PHE A 124 -3.21 18.11 21.74
N GLU A 125 -2.38 18.27 22.77
CA GLU A 125 -0.91 18.22 22.63
C GLU A 125 -0.45 16.85 22.12
N TYR A 126 -1.04 15.77 22.63
CA TYR A 126 -0.81 14.43 22.08
C TYR A 126 -1.34 14.30 20.65
N TYR A 127 -2.56 14.79 20.37
CA TYR A 127 -3.22 14.71 19.06
C TYR A 127 -2.42 15.41 17.95
N LYS A 128 -1.80 16.55 18.26
CA LYS A 128 -0.98 17.33 17.33
C LYS A 128 0.17 16.55 16.73
N ASN A 129 0.68 15.51 17.40
CA ASN A 129 1.73 14.65 16.85
C ASN A 129 1.27 13.90 15.57
N PHE A 130 -0.04 13.79 15.36
CA PHE A 130 -0.68 13.14 14.22
C PHE A 130 -1.34 14.16 13.27
N CYS A 131 -1.02 15.45 13.41
CA CYS A 131 -1.48 16.54 12.54
C CYS A 131 -0.33 17.08 11.68
N GLN A 132 -0.69 17.77 10.59
CA GLN A 132 0.27 18.53 9.80
C GLN A 132 0.88 19.68 10.60
N GLU A 133 2.08 20.10 10.20
CA GLU A 133 2.78 21.23 10.80
C GLU A 133 1.97 22.53 10.64
N GLY A 134 1.89 23.35 11.69
CA GLY A 134 1.18 24.63 11.66
C GLY A 134 -0.25 24.63 12.23
N VAL A 135 -0.77 23.48 12.69
CA VAL A 135 -2.08 23.44 13.35
C VAL A 135 -2.01 24.06 14.76
N THR A 136 -2.78 25.12 14.97
CA THR A 136 -2.90 25.83 16.25
C THR A 136 -4.29 25.67 16.87
N ASN A 137 -4.38 25.87 18.19
CA ASN A 137 -5.64 25.83 18.95
C ASN A 137 -6.58 27.03 18.64
N SER A 138 -6.18 27.91 17.71
CA SER A 138 -6.97 29.05 17.24
C SER A 138 -7.77 28.72 15.98
N MET A 139 -7.46 27.60 15.30
CA MET A 139 -8.18 27.18 14.11
C MET A 139 -9.44 26.39 14.49
N GLY A 140 -10.59 26.74 13.89
CA GLY A 140 -11.83 25.99 14.12
C GLY A 140 -11.71 24.53 13.66
N VAL A 141 -12.24 23.60 14.45
CA VAL A 141 -12.23 22.14 14.19
C VAL A 141 -12.76 21.81 12.79
N ALA A 142 -13.80 22.50 12.32
CA ALA A 142 -14.37 22.31 10.99
C ALA A 142 -13.36 22.64 9.86
N ASN A 143 -12.54 23.67 10.02
CA ASN A 143 -11.51 24.03 9.04
C ASN A 143 -10.36 23.01 9.05
N ILE A 144 -10.01 22.49 10.22
CA ILE A 144 -8.97 21.46 10.37
C ILE A 144 -9.35 20.19 9.59
N LEU A 145 -10.60 19.75 9.73
CA LEU A 145 -11.11 18.56 9.02
C LEU A 145 -11.27 18.82 7.53
N LYS A 146 -11.86 19.97 7.14
CA LYS A 146 -12.09 20.33 5.74
C LYS A 146 -10.79 20.42 4.94
N ASN A 147 -9.74 20.94 5.56
CA ASN A 147 -8.43 21.08 4.92
C ASN A 147 -7.55 19.82 5.07
N GLY A 148 -8.05 18.75 5.72
CA GLY A 148 -7.28 17.52 5.91
C GLY A 148 -5.99 17.73 6.69
N LEU A 149 -5.98 18.65 7.66
CA LEU A 149 -4.79 18.98 8.46
C LEU A 149 -4.57 17.97 9.60
N CYS A 150 -5.64 17.40 10.12
CA CYS A 150 -5.62 16.37 11.16
C CYS A 150 -6.60 15.24 10.80
N PRO A 151 -6.38 14.01 11.31
CA PRO A 151 -7.37 12.95 11.23
C PRO A 151 -8.63 13.33 12.03
N ALA A 152 -9.78 12.75 11.68
CA ALA A 152 -11.03 12.92 12.45
C ALA A 152 -11.04 12.07 13.74
N VAL A 153 -10.40 10.89 13.66
CA VAL A 153 -10.30 9.92 14.74
C VAL A 153 -8.91 9.30 14.75
N LEU A 154 -8.34 9.10 15.93
CA LEU A 154 -7.17 8.28 16.15
C LEU A 154 -7.63 6.90 16.61
N ILE A 155 -7.17 5.86 15.91
CA ILE A 155 -7.47 4.47 16.22
C ILE A 155 -6.19 3.82 16.77
N PRO A 156 -6.24 3.16 17.94
CA PRO A 156 -5.10 2.43 18.48
C PRO A 156 -4.50 1.49 17.43
N SER A 157 -3.22 1.66 17.18
CA SER A 157 -2.51 1.01 16.07
C SER A 157 -1.16 0.47 16.52
N LYS A 158 -0.73 -0.61 15.90
CA LYS A 158 0.61 -1.19 16.07
C LYS A 158 1.43 -0.96 14.80
N SER A 159 2.74 -0.82 14.98
CA SER A 159 3.66 -0.75 13.86
C SER A 159 3.84 -2.14 13.23
N PHE A 160 3.67 -2.21 11.91
CA PHE A 160 3.98 -3.37 11.09
C PHE A 160 4.55 -2.87 9.75
N THR A 161 5.69 -3.41 9.33
CA THR A 161 6.38 -3.03 8.07
C THR A 161 6.52 -1.50 7.86
N LYS A 162 6.94 -0.77 8.91
CA LYS A 162 7.06 0.71 8.94
C LYS A 162 5.74 1.47 8.72
N ARG A 163 4.59 0.84 8.91
CA ARG A 163 3.26 1.45 8.81
C ARG A 163 2.46 1.18 10.08
N CYS A 164 1.55 2.09 10.43
CA CYS A 164 0.64 1.91 11.55
C CYS A 164 -0.63 1.21 11.07
N PHE A 165 -0.89 0.02 11.61
CA PHE A 165 -2.12 -0.73 11.36
C PHE A 165 -2.96 -0.80 12.64
N PRO A 166 -4.29 -0.66 12.57
CA PRO A 166 -5.15 -0.78 13.74
C PRO A 166 -4.90 -2.07 14.50
N SER A 167 -4.89 -2.01 15.83
CA SER A 167 -4.74 -3.21 16.63
C SER A 167 -6.01 -4.05 16.52
N LEU A 168 -5.93 -5.17 15.81
CA LEU A 168 -7.03 -6.13 15.69
C LEU A 168 -7.06 -7.05 16.92
N GLY A 169 -8.26 -7.33 17.42
CA GLY A 169 -8.48 -8.28 18.51
C GLY A 169 -9.80 -9.02 18.34
N LEU A 170 -10.00 -10.12 19.07
CA LEU A 170 -11.31 -10.76 19.20
C LEU A 170 -11.85 -10.54 20.62
N LYS A 171 -13.07 -10.03 20.72
CA LYS A 171 -13.80 -9.93 21.98
C LYS A 171 -15.16 -10.58 21.81
N ASN A 172 -15.46 -11.59 22.61
CA ASN A 172 -16.73 -12.33 22.58
C ASN A 172 -17.13 -12.84 21.17
N GLY A 173 -16.17 -13.30 20.38
CA GLY A 173 -16.43 -13.83 19.02
C GLY A 173 -16.63 -12.77 17.93
N LYS A 174 -16.56 -11.48 18.25
CA LYS A 174 -16.54 -10.37 17.27
C LYS A 174 -15.12 -9.83 17.12
N VAL A 175 -14.78 -9.43 15.90
CA VAL A 175 -13.53 -8.72 15.62
C VAL A 175 -13.65 -7.31 16.21
N THR A 176 -12.54 -6.78 16.71
CA THR A 176 -12.43 -5.45 17.29
C THR A 176 -11.27 -4.73 16.63
N VAL A 177 -11.48 -3.47 16.28
CA VAL A 177 -10.49 -2.60 15.64
C VAL A 177 -10.09 -1.54 16.65
N GLY A 178 -8.80 -1.47 16.99
CA GLY A 178 -8.32 -0.55 18.03
C GLY A 178 -8.89 -0.86 19.42
N GLY A 179 -9.29 -2.12 19.68
CA GLY A 179 -9.95 -2.53 20.92
C GLY A 179 -11.42 -2.10 21.05
N GLN A 180 -12.01 -1.54 19.99
CA GLN A 180 -13.44 -1.18 19.96
C GLN A 180 -14.23 -2.15 19.05
N GLU A 181 -15.45 -2.50 19.48
CA GLU A 181 -16.39 -3.31 18.68
C GLU A 181 -17.05 -2.50 17.55
N GLN A 182 -17.06 -1.17 17.70
CA GLN A 182 -17.67 -0.22 16.78
C GLN A 182 -16.73 0.97 16.64
N VAL A 183 -16.28 1.26 15.42
CA VAL A 183 -15.30 2.32 15.14
C VAL A 183 -15.94 3.36 14.22
N ASN A 184 -15.75 4.64 14.56
CA ASN A 184 -16.19 5.71 13.69
C ASN A 184 -15.27 5.82 12.45
N ASP A 185 -15.86 5.91 11.27
CA ASP A 185 -15.12 6.01 10.01
C ASP A 185 -14.54 7.41 9.74
N GLY A 186 -14.77 8.38 10.63
CA GLY A 186 -14.37 9.77 10.48
C GLY A 186 -15.32 10.63 9.62
N GLU A 187 -16.38 10.04 9.05
CA GLU A 187 -17.45 10.71 8.30
C GLU A 187 -18.78 10.70 9.06
N GLY A 188 -18.78 10.19 10.28
CA GLY A 188 -19.96 10.11 11.14
C GLY A 188 -20.66 8.76 11.12
N ASN A 189 -20.18 7.79 10.33
CA ASN A 189 -20.71 6.43 10.35
C ASN A 189 -19.91 5.55 11.30
N THR A 190 -20.57 4.53 11.84
CA THR A 190 -19.95 3.56 12.73
C THR A 190 -19.88 2.22 12.04
N ILE A 191 -18.66 1.70 11.87
CA ILE A 191 -18.41 0.40 11.25
C ILE A 191 -18.19 -0.65 12.35
N PRO A 192 -18.78 -1.86 12.23
CA PRO A 192 -18.39 -2.97 13.09
C PRO A 192 -16.91 -3.29 12.90
N GLY A 193 -16.23 -3.55 14.01
CA GLY A 193 -14.83 -3.98 14.06
C GLY A 193 -14.61 -5.41 13.61
#